data_AF-A0A948F9L7-F1
#
_entry.id   AF-A0A948F9L7-F1
#
_cell.length_a   1.000
_cell.length_b   1.000
_cell.length_c   1.000
_cell.angle_alpha   90.00
_cell.angle_beta   90.00
_cell.angle_gamma   90.00
#
_symmetry.space_group_name_H-M   'P 1'
#
loop_
_entity.id
_entity.type
_entity.pdbx_description
1 polymer ?
#
loop_
_entity_poly.entity_id
_entity_poly.type
_entity_poly.pdbx_seq_one_letter_code
_entity_poly.pdbx_strand_id
1 'polypeptide(L)' 'MIWPTMELMVRIAKAFDVSVDFLIKDDKEAAVGKIRNQELLHQLEEINSRPEEDQETVVSFLEAFIKRRKFEELVHG' A
#
# COMPACT_ATOMS: atom_id res chain seq x y z
N MET A 1 9.47 25.37 -11.80
CA MET A 1 8.29 24.53 -11.49
C MET A 1 7.48 25.28 -10.44
N ILE A 2 6.20 25.58 -10.70
CA ILE A 2 5.33 26.26 -9.73
C ILE A 2 4.64 25.16 -8.93
N TRP A 3 4.90 25.11 -7.63
CA TRP A 3 4.25 24.16 -6.74
C TRP A 3 2.84 24.63 -6.39
N PRO A 4 1.82 23.75 -6.38
CA PRO A 4 0.50 24.03 -5.81
C PRO A 4 0.60 24.54 -4.37
N THR A 5 -0.39 25.31 -3.93
CA THR A 5 -0.48 25.73 -2.52
C THR A 5 -0.69 24.52 -1.61
N MET A 6 -0.21 24.60 -0.36
CA MET A 6 -0.39 23.51 0.61
C MET A 6 -1.87 23.19 0.86
N GLU A 7 -2.73 24.22 0.86
CA GLU A 7 -4.18 24.03 0.99
C GLU A 7 -4.75 23.21 -0.18
N LEU A 8 -4.32 23.49 -1.41
CA LEU A 8 -4.76 22.75 -2.58
C LEU A 8 -4.24 21.30 -2.54
N MET A 9 -2.99 21.08 -2.12
CA MET A 9 -2.43 19.74 -1.92
C MET A 9 -3.26 18.91 -0.92
N VAL A 10 -3.66 19.50 0.21
CA VAL A 10 -4.51 18.83 1.22
C VAL A 10 -5.89 18.46 0.65
N ARG A 11 -6.49 19.33 -0.17
CA ARG A 11 -7.78 19.06 -0.82
C ARG A 11 -7.68 17.91 -1.82
N ILE A 12 -6.61 17.87 -2.61
CA ILE A 12 -6.34 16.79 -3.56
C ILE A 12 -6.11 15.48 -2.81
N ALA A 13 -5.26 15.48 -1.78
CA ALA A 13 -4.97 14.29 -0.96
C ALA A 13 -6.25 13.68 -0.37
N LYS A 14 -7.15 14.52 0.15
CA LYS A 14 -8.47 14.10 0.65
C LYS A 14 -9.38 13.55 -0.44
N ALA A 15 -9.42 14.19 -1.62
CA ALA A 15 -10.28 13.75 -2.71
C ALA A 15 -9.88 12.36 -3.25
N PHE A 16 -8.58 12.05 -3.24
CA PHE A 16 -8.03 10.78 -3.69
C PHE A 16 -7.76 9.77 -2.57
N ASP A 17 -8.09 10.11 -1.31
CA ASP A 17 -7.85 9.31 -0.11
C ASP A 17 -6.39 8.82 0.02
N VAL A 18 -5.45 9.76 -0.14
CA VAL A 18 -4.00 9.54 0.00
C VAL A 18 -3.40 10.54 1.00
N SER A 19 -2.16 10.32 1.44
CA SER A 19 -1.43 11.29 2.25
C SER A 19 -0.93 12.46 1.39
N VAL A 20 -0.65 13.61 2.01
CA VAL A 20 -0.04 14.75 1.29
C VAL A 20 1.39 14.39 0.86
N ASP A 21 2.13 13.62 1.66
CA ASP A 21 3.46 13.13 1.31
C ASP A 21 3.47 12.28 0.03
N PHE A 22 2.41 11.52 -0.23
CA PHE A 22 2.22 10.78 -1.50
C PHE A 22 2.25 11.69 -2.73
N LEU A 23 1.72 12.91 -2.61
CA LEU A 23 1.66 13.87 -3.73
C LEU A 23 3.00 14.59 -3.96
N ILE A 24 3.88 14.59 -2.96
CA ILE A 24 5.12 15.37 -2.96
C ILE A 24 6.34 14.47 -3.23
N LYS A 25 6.28 13.20 -2.83
CA LYS A 25 7.34 12.24 -3.06
C LYS A 25 7.22 11.66 -4.48
N ASP A 26 8.20 11.97 -5.32
CA ASP A 26 8.38 11.39 -6.66
C ASP A 26 9.13 10.04 -6.57
N ASP A 27 8.72 9.18 -5.64
CA ASP A 27 9.37 7.90 -5.39
C ASP A 27 8.38 6.80 -5.02
N LYS A 28 8.73 5.55 -5.34
CA LYS A 28 7.87 4.34 -5.25
C LYS A 28 7.20 4.08 -3.89
N GLU A 29 7.60 4.80 -2.85
CA GLU A 29 7.01 4.79 -1.50
C GLU A 29 5.53 5.18 -1.46
N ALA A 30 5.02 5.82 -2.51
CA ALA A 30 3.62 6.18 -2.67
C ALA A 30 2.65 4.98 -2.45
N ALA A 31 3.07 3.74 -2.78
CA ALA A 31 2.24 2.55 -2.56
C ALA A 31 1.87 2.29 -1.08
N VAL A 32 2.73 2.69 -0.14
CA VAL A 32 2.54 2.52 1.32
C VAL A 32 1.32 3.30 1.81
N GLY A 33 1.02 4.45 1.21
CA GLY A 33 -0.10 5.32 1.63
C GLY A 33 -1.49 4.69 1.47
N LYS A 34 -1.61 3.55 0.76
CA LYS A 34 -2.88 2.82 0.59
C LYS A 34 -3.17 1.81 1.71
N ILE A 35 -2.17 1.48 2.54
CA ILE A 35 -2.33 0.52 3.64
C ILE A 35 -2.86 1.28 4.86
N ARG A 36 -4.16 1.13 5.13
CA ARG A 36 -4.81 1.79 6.28
C ARG A 36 -4.47 1.13 7.62
N ASN A 37 -4.21 -0.18 7.61
CA ASN A 37 -3.87 -0.93 8.81
C ASN A 37 -2.39 -0.72 9.17
N GLN A 38 -2.13 0.00 10.26
CA GLN A 38 -0.79 0.36 10.72
C GLN A 38 0.05 -0.87 11.13
N GLU A 39 -0.58 -1.90 11.69
CA GLU A 39 0.11 -3.14 12.07
C GLU A 39 0.58 -3.89 10.82
N LEU A 40 -0.29 -3.98 9.80
CA LEU A 40 0.07 -4.59 8.52
C LEU A 40 1.23 -3.84 7.86
N LEU A 41 1.22 -2.51 7.93
CA LEU A 41 2.32 -1.70 7.39
C LEU A 41 3.63 -2.02 8.12
N HIS A 42 3.62 -2.00 9.45
CA HIS A 42 4.81 -2.30 10.26
C HIS A 42 5.40 -3.67 9.94
N GLN A 43 4.56 -4.70 9.81
CA GLN A 43 5.00 -6.04 9.45
C GLN A 43 5.63 -6.10 8.04
N LEU A 44 5.07 -5.40 7.06
CA LEU A 44 5.63 -5.32 5.71
C LEU A 44 6.98 -4.58 5.70
N GLU A 45 7.13 -3.53 6.49
CA GLU A 45 8.40 -2.82 6.67
C GLU A 45 9.47 -3.73 7.29
N GLU A 46 9.11 -4.51 8.31
CA GLU A 46 10.02 -5.47 8.92
C GLU A 46 10.49 -6.53 7.92
N ILE A 47 9.55 -7.12 7.17
CA ILE A 47 9.82 -8.15 6.16
C ILE A 47 10.72 -7.60 5.04
N ASN A 48 10.53 -6.35 4.62
CA ASN A 48 11.35 -5.71 3.59
C ASN A 48 12.83 -5.59 3.98
N SER A 49 13.15 -5.65 5.28
CA SER A 49 14.53 -5.68 5.79
C SER A 49 15.16 -7.07 5.89
N ARG A 50 14.41 -8.14 5.55
CA ARG A 50 14.83 -9.54 5.64
C ARG A 50 15.42 -10.04 4.30
N PRO A 51 16.12 -11.20 4.29
CA PRO A 51 16.58 -11.84 3.06
C PRO A 51 15.47 -12.08 2.04
N GLU A 52 15.82 -12.13 0.75
CA GLU A 52 14.87 -12.29 -0.36
C GLU A 52 14.00 -13.55 -0.23
N GLU A 53 14.56 -14.66 0.26
CA GLU A 53 13.83 -15.92 0.51
C GLU A 53 12.67 -15.76 1.51
N ASP A 54 12.87 -14.95 2.57
CA ASP A 54 11.83 -14.66 3.55
C ASP A 54 10.72 -13.79 2.92
N GLN A 55 11.12 -12.83 2.08
CA GLN A 55 10.18 -11.97 1.36
C GLN A 55 9.33 -12.78 0.37
N GLU A 56 9.95 -13.66 -0.42
CA GLU A 56 9.27 -14.54 -1.38
C GLU A 56 8.24 -15.45 -0.70
N THR A 57 8.59 -15.96 0.48
CA THR A 57 7.69 -16.80 1.28
C THR A 57 6.42 -16.02 1.68
N VAL A 58 6.58 -14.79 2.16
CA VAL A 58 5.46 -13.92 2.55
C VAL A 58 4.59 -13.57 1.35
N VAL A 59 5.20 -13.20 0.22
CA VAL A 59 4.47 -12.87 -1.02
C VAL A 59 3.66 -14.07 -1.49
N SER A 60 4.25 -15.26 -1.50
CA SER A 60 3.58 -16.51 -1.89
C SER A 60 2.38 -16.83 -0.99
N PHE A 61 2.52 -16.61 0.32
CA PHE A 61 1.42 -16.78 1.26
C PHE A 61 0.28 -15.79 1.00
N LEU A 62 0.59 -14.50 0.83
CA LEU A 62 -0.40 -13.47 0.53
C LEU A 62 -1.14 -13.77 -0.78
N GLU A 63 -0.44 -14.22 -1.82
CA GLU A 63 -1.06 -14.64 -3.07
C GLU A 63 -2.05 -15.78 -2.87
N ALA A 64 -1.67 -16.83 -2.13
CA ALA A 64 -2.54 -17.96 -1.86
C ALA A 64 -3.81 -17.52 -1.10
N PHE A 65 -3.65 -16.64 -0.11
CA PHE A 65 -4.76 -16.10 0.66
C PHE A 65 -5.74 -15.30 -0.21
N ILE A 66 -5.23 -14.41 -1.07
CA ILE A 66 -6.04 -13.61 -2.00
C ILE A 66 -6.76 -14.50 -3.02
N LYS A 67 -6.06 -15.48 -3.60
CA LYS A 67 -6.64 -16.42 -4.57
C LYS A 67 -7.77 -17.24 -3.95
N ARG A 68 -7.61 -17.72 -2.70
CA ARG A 68 -8.66 -18.46 -1.98
C ARG A 68 -9.92 -17.63 -1.81
N ARG A 69 -9.80 -16.38 -1.36
CA ARG A 69 -10.94 -15.47 -1.15
C ARG A 69 -11.71 -15.22 -2.44
N LYS A 70 -11.00 -14.93 -3.54
CA LYS A 70 -11.61 -14.72 -4.87
C LYS A 70 -12.36 -15.96 -5.35
N PHE A 71 -11.81 -17.16 -5.09
CA PHE A 71 -12.48 -18.40 -5.44
C PHE A 71 -13.76 -18.61 -4.61
N GLU A 72 -13.73 -18.38 -3.30
CA GLU A 72 -14.91 -18.44 -2.43
C GLU A 72 -16.01 -17.47 -2.91
N GLU A 73 -15.64 -16.24 -3.31
CA GLU A 73 -16.56 -15.25 -3.86
C GLU A 73 -17.18 -15.67 -5.20
N LEU A 74 -16.44 -16.38 -6.06
CA LEU A 74 -16.95 -16.90 -7.34
C LEU A 74 -17.89 -18.09 -7.18
N VAL A 75 -17.67 -18.91 -6.15
CA VAL A 75 -18.48 -20.12 -5.88
C VAL A 75 -19.77 -19.80 -5.12
N HIS A 76 -19.74 -18.75 -4.30
CA HIS A 76 -20.88 -18.33 -3.47
C HIS A 76 -21.59 -17.06 -3.97
N GLY A 77 -21.11 -16.45 -5.07
CA GLY A 77 -21.69 -15.29 -5.73
C GLY A 77 -22.61 -15.61 -6.89
#